data_AF-M3TI49-F1
#
_entry.id   AF-M3TI49-F1
#
_cell.length_a   1.000
_cell.length_b   1.000
_cell.length_c   1.000
_cell.angle_alpha   90.00
_cell.angle_beta   90.00
_cell.angle_gamma   90.00
#
_symmetry.space_group_name_H-M   'P 1'
#
loop_
_entity.id
_entity.type
_entity.pdbx_description
1 polymer ?
#
loop_
_entity_poly.entity_id
_entity_poly.type
_entity_poly.pdbx_seq_one_letter_code
_entity_poly.pdbx_strand_id
1 'polypeptide(L)'
;MNKVTKGALAAAAGAAILAGGAGTMAAWNSSDDIAGGNISAGQLNITQVGTGSWSVQSGGPFDPNTDKLAPGAVVVYTADYNITAEGVGLTATLSANEVSGSTGDANLLADLDVEIVNTGNNTITSSGTRQIQTKVTFNEDSDNSTQNKSVSLAGVTVLLQQN
;
A
#
# COMPACT_ATOMS: atom_id res chain seq x y z
N MET A 1 61.47 -36.28 -60.95
CA MET A 1 60.87 -35.93 -59.64
C MET A 1 61.26 -34.49 -59.32
N ASN A 2 60.30 -33.64 -58.93
CA ASN A 2 60.45 -32.51 -57.98
C ASN A 2 59.04 -32.07 -57.56
N LYS A 3 58.35 -32.97 -56.83
CA LYS A 3 56.98 -32.75 -56.31
C LYS A 3 56.95 -31.86 -55.06
N VAL A 4 58.09 -31.33 -54.64
CA VAL A 4 58.26 -30.58 -53.39
C VAL A 4 57.86 -29.10 -53.54
N THR A 5 57.95 -28.53 -54.75
CA THR A 5 57.75 -27.08 -54.96
C THR A 5 56.29 -26.65 -55.01
N LYS A 6 55.35 -27.54 -55.36
CA LYS A 6 53.90 -27.19 -55.43
C LYS A 6 53.20 -27.25 -54.06
N GLY A 7 53.73 -27.99 -53.09
CA GLY A 7 53.19 -28.04 -51.72
C GLY A 7 53.54 -26.80 -50.89
N ALA A 8 54.73 -26.22 -51.11
CA ALA A 8 55.19 -25.05 -50.36
C ALA A 8 54.39 -23.78 -50.68
N LEU A 9 53.93 -23.61 -51.93
CA LEU A 9 53.18 -22.42 -52.33
C LEU A 9 51.72 -22.45 -51.82
N ALA A 10 51.12 -23.64 -51.72
CA ALA A 10 49.79 -23.80 -51.14
C ALA A 10 49.80 -23.66 -49.60
N ALA A 11 50.87 -24.12 -48.93
CA ALA A 11 51.07 -23.92 -47.51
C ALA A 11 51.31 -22.45 -47.14
N ALA A 12 52.02 -21.69 -47.99
CA ALA A 12 52.24 -20.26 -47.77
C ALA A 12 50.96 -19.42 -47.90
N ALA A 13 50.09 -19.74 -48.86
CA ALA A 13 48.78 -19.07 -48.99
C ALA A 13 47.82 -19.42 -47.83
N GLY A 14 47.82 -20.68 -47.36
CA GLY A 14 47.06 -21.09 -46.18
C GLY A 14 47.60 -20.50 -44.87
N ALA A 15 48.92 -20.38 -44.73
CA ALA A 15 49.56 -19.77 -43.57
C ALA A 15 49.42 -18.24 -43.54
N ALA A 16 49.35 -17.57 -44.70
CA ALA A 16 49.02 -16.14 -44.76
C ALA A 16 47.57 -15.87 -44.34
N ILE A 17 46.63 -16.75 -44.71
CA ILE A 17 45.23 -16.69 -44.23
C ILE A 17 45.17 -16.98 -42.72
N LEU A 18 46.00 -17.91 -42.21
CA LEU A 18 46.04 -18.26 -40.78
C LEU A 18 46.79 -17.24 -39.91
N ALA A 19 47.79 -16.54 -40.46
CA ALA A 19 48.42 -15.37 -39.82
C ALA A 19 47.52 -14.12 -39.86
N GLY A 20 46.58 -14.06 -40.80
CA GLY A 20 45.42 -13.17 -40.74
C GLY A 20 44.31 -13.65 -39.80
N GLY A 21 44.43 -14.85 -39.23
CA GLY A 21 43.44 -15.51 -38.36
C GLY A 21 43.68 -15.38 -36.85
N ALA A 22 44.79 -14.75 -36.43
CA ALA A 22 45.09 -14.46 -35.01
C ALA A 22 44.48 -13.13 -34.52
N GLY A 23 43.49 -12.59 -35.23
CA GLY A 23 42.92 -11.28 -34.90
C GLY A 23 41.61 -10.92 -35.60
N THR A 24 40.95 -11.83 -36.31
CA THR A 24 39.54 -11.60 -36.73
C THR A 24 38.60 -11.79 -35.54
N MET A 25 38.85 -11.08 -34.45
CA MET A 25 37.75 -10.42 -33.74
C MET A 25 37.26 -9.39 -34.75
N ALA A 26 36.45 -9.81 -35.71
CA ALA A 26 35.59 -8.89 -36.40
C ALA A 26 34.66 -8.39 -35.29
N ALA A 27 35.11 -7.33 -34.61
CA ALA A 27 34.41 -6.67 -33.53
C ALA A 27 33.29 -5.85 -34.18
N TRP A 28 32.39 -6.54 -34.88
CA TRP A 28 31.11 -5.99 -35.32
C TRP A 28 30.27 -5.86 -34.06
N ASN A 29 30.59 -4.82 -33.31
CA ASN A 29 29.78 -4.36 -32.21
C ASN A 29 29.04 -3.15 -32.74
N SER A 30 27.72 -3.24 -32.79
CA SER A 30 26.86 -2.08 -32.96
C SER A 30 26.18 -1.85 -31.63
N SER A 31 26.53 -0.76 -30.96
CA SER A 31 25.73 -0.20 -29.88
C SER A 31 24.95 0.96 -30.47
N ASP A 32 23.66 1.01 -30.16
CA ASP A 32 22.83 2.19 -30.43
C ASP A 32 22.33 2.68 -29.09
N ASP A 33 22.28 4.00 -28.92
CA ASP A 33 21.73 4.57 -27.70
C ASP A 33 20.23 4.31 -27.70
N ILE A 34 19.73 3.69 -26.64
CA ILE A 34 18.30 3.75 -26.39
C ILE A 34 18.01 5.22 -26.14
N ALA A 35 17.08 5.82 -26.89
CA ALA A 35 16.57 7.15 -26.58
C ALA A 35 15.99 7.10 -25.16
N GLY A 36 16.79 7.52 -24.18
CA GLY A 36 16.40 7.50 -22.78
C GLY A 36 15.16 8.36 -22.59
N GLY A 37 14.16 7.81 -21.90
CA GLY A 37 13.00 8.55 -21.43
C GLY A 37 13.18 8.98 -19.98
N ASN A 38 12.43 10.00 -19.56
CA ASN A 38 12.33 10.34 -18.15
C ASN A 38 11.49 9.26 -17.44
N ILE A 39 12.05 8.58 -16.44
CA ILE A 39 11.32 7.65 -15.57
C ILE A 39 10.94 8.38 -14.29
N SER A 40 9.65 8.37 -13.94
CA SER A 40 9.12 8.98 -12.72
C SER A 40 8.52 7.91 -11.80
N ALA A 41 8.64 8.12 -10.49
CA ALA A 41 7.99 7.28 -9.49
C ALA A 41 6.47 7.55 -9.45
N GLY A 42 5.71 6.54 -9.03
CA GLY A 42 4.29 6.66 -8.73
C GLY A 42 4.00 7.35 -7.40
N GLN A 43 2.72 7.43 -7.03
CA GLN A 43 2.23 8.02 -5.79
C GLN A 43 1.23 7.10 -5.10
N LEU A 44 1.37 6.94 -3.79
CA LEU A 44 0.39 6.30 -2.91
C LEU A 44 0.07 7.24 -1.75
N ASN A 45 -1.19 7.61 -1.58
CA ASN A 45 -1.62 8.54 -0.54
C ASN A 45 -3.06 8.28 -0.11
N ILE A 46 -3.38 8.61 1.15
CA ILE A 46 -4.75 8.60 1.67
C ILE A 46 -5.01 9.87 2.49
N THR A 47 -6.15 10.51 2.25
CA THR A 47 -6.53 11.75 2.94
C THR A 47 -8.01 11.73 3.26
N GLN A 48 -8.39 12.13 4.47
CA GLN A 48 -9.80 12.28 4.83
C GLN A 48 -10.42 13.45 4.05
N VAL A 49 -11.65 13.28 3.59
CA VAL A 49 -12.44 14.30 2.92
C VAL A 49 -13.45 14.86 3.91
N GLY A 50 -13.33 16.16 4.20
CA GLY A 50 -14.23 16.84 5.14
C GLY A 50 -14.14 16.25 6.55
N THR A 51 -15.28 16.28 7.26
CA THR A 51 -15.43 15.67 8.59
C THR A 51 -16.35 14.46 8.50
N GLY A 52 -16.01 13.38 9.20
CA GLY A 52 -16.94 12.28 9.38
C GLY A 52 -18.08 12.61 10.34
N SER A 53 -19.07 11.72 10.37
CA SER A 53 -20.28 11.84 11.17
C SER A 53 -20.45 10.64 12.08
N TRP A 54 -20.95 10.88 13.29
CA TRP A 54 -21.30 9.83 14.24
C TRP A 54 -22.80 9.52 14.20
N SER A 55 -23.13 8.23 14.30
CA SER A 55 -24.51 7.74 14.39
C SER A 55 -24.60 6.55 15.32
N VAL A 56 -25.73 6.35 15.99
CA VAL A 56 -26.04 5.05 16.61
C VAL A 56 -26.29 4.02 15.51
N GLN A 57 -25.94 2.76 15.76
CA GLN A 57 -26.11 1.68 14.77
C GLN A 57 -27.57 1.52 14.30
N SER A 58 -28.54 1.91 15.12
CA SER A 58 -29.97 1.90 14.79
C SER A 58 -30.42 3.01 13.82
N GLY A 59 -29.53 3.93 13.43
CA GLY A 59 -29.77 4.93 12.38
C GLY A 59 -30.08 6.35 12.85
N GLY A 60 -29.88 6.68 14.13
CA GLY A 60 -29.99 8.04 14.67
C GLY A 60 -28.64 8.76 14.75
N PRO A 61 -28.60 10.11 14.83
CA PRO A 61 -27.37 10.84 15.09
C PRO A 61 -26.83 10.51 16.49
N PHE A 62 -25.51 10.64 16.67
CA PHE A 62 -24.85 10.56 17.96
C PHE A 62 -23.82 11.69 18.05
N ASP A 63 -23.82 12.44 19.15
CA ASP A 63 -22.76 13.42 19.44
C ASP A 63 -21.93 12.96 20.65
N PRO A 64 -20.66 12.54 20.45
CA PRO A 64 -19.81 12.08 21.55
C PRO A 64 -19.50 13.16 22.61
N ASN A 65 -19.80 14.44 22.35
CA ASN A 65 -19.58 15.52 23.31
C ASN A 65 -20.77 15.73 24.26
N THR A 66 -21.98 15.38 23.84
CA THR A 66 -23.21 15.63 24.62
C THR A 66 -23.95 14.36 25.00
N ASP A 67 -23.90 13.34 24.15
CA ASP A 67 -24.61 12.09 24.33
C ASP A 67 -23.80 11.11 25.17
N LYS A 68 -24.51 10.22 25.87
CA LYS A 68 -23.90 9.19 26.72
C LYS A 68 -24.33 7.82 26.25
N LEU A 69 -23.39 6.89 26.23
CA LEU A 69 -23.65 5.49 25.93
C LEU A 69 -24.12 4.75 27.18
N ALA A 70 -25.03 3.80 26.99
CA ALA A 70 -25.36 2.77 27.96
C ALA A 70 -24.65 1.47 27.56
N PRO A 71 -24.40 0.53 28.51
CA PRO A 71 -23.91 -0.81 28.18
C PRO A 71 -24.73 -1.44 27.05
N GLY A 72 -24.05 -2.06 26.09
CA GLY A 72 -24.63 -2.65 24.88
C GLY A 72 -24.91 -1.66 23.74
N ALA A 73 -24.67 -0.36 23.93
CA ALA A 73 -24.83 0.62 22.86
C ALA A 73 -23.71 0.50 21.82
N VAL A 74 -24.08 0.70 20.55
CA VAL A 74 -23.14 0.73 19.44
C VAL A 74 -23.27 2.05 18.68
N VAL A 75 -22.14 2.72 18.48
CA VAL A 75 -22.04 3.92 17.65
C VAL A 75 -21.03 3.72 16.53
N VAL A 76 -21.26 4.40 15.42
CA VAL A 76 -20.49 4.28 14.19
C VAL A 76 -20.07 5.67 13.75
N TYR A 77 -18.76 5.87 13.61
CA TYR A 77 -18.19 7.01 12.91
C TYR A 77 -18.03 6.65 11.44
N THR A 78 -18.53 7.48 10.53
CA THR A 78 -18.41 7.29 9.09
C THR A 78 -17.68 8.48 8.48
N ALA A 79 -16.62 8.22 7.72
CA ALA A 79 -15.86 9.25 7.02
C ALA A 79 -15.46 8.79 5.61
N ASP A 80 -15.38 9.75 4.69
CA ASP A 80 -14.89 9.52 3.34
C ASP A 80 -13.40 9.85 3.26
N TYR A 81 -12.66 9.05 2.49
CA TYR A 81 -11.22 9.19 2.26
C TYR A 81 -10.93 9.18 0.77
N ASN A 82 -10.13 10.15 0.31
CA ASN A 82 -9.60 10.18 -1.03
C ASN A 82 -8.29 9.40 -1.07
N ILE A 83 -8.23 8.38 -1.92
CA ILE A 83 -7.07 7.53 -2.13
C ILE A 83 -6.44 7.89 -3.48
N THR A 84 -5.14 8.17 -3.47
CA THR A 84 -4.32 8.32 -4.67
C THR A 84 -3.46 7.07 -4.83
N ALA A 85 -3.60 6.38 -5.97
CA ALA A 85 -2.83 5.19 -6.32
C ALA A 85 -2.42 5.30 -7.79
N GLU A 86 -1.23 5.85 -8.01
CA GLU A 86 -0.64 6.10 -9.33
C GLU A 86 0.66 5.32 -9.46
N GLY A 87 0.82 4.56 -10.53
CA GLY A 87 2.03 3.78 -10.78
C GLY A 87 1.75 2.49 -11.54
N VAL A 88 2.67 2.09 -12.42
CA VAL A 88 2.52 0.86 -13.20
C VAL A 88 2.64 -0.34 -12.26
N GLY A 89 1.59 -1.18 -12.22
CA GLY A 89 1.56 -2.39 -11.38
C GLY A 89 1.40 -2.12 -9.88
N LEU A 90 1.07 -0.89 -9.47
CA LEU A 90 0.86 -0.58 -8.06
C LEU A 90 -0.39 -1.30 -7.55
N THR A 91 -0.22 -2.06 -6.47
CA THR A 91 -1.33 -2.58 -5.67
C THR A 91 -1.09 -2.20 -4.22
N ALA A 92 -2.15 -1.84 -3.51
CA ALA A 92 -2.09 -1.52 -2.10
C ALA A 92 -3.25 -2.16 -1.35
N THR A 93 -3.07 -2.39 -0.06
CA THR A 93 -4.07 -2.87 0.86
C THR A 93 -4.49 -1.73 1.77
N LEU A 94 -5.77 -1.42 1.75
CA LEU A 94 -6.42 -0.56 2.72
C LEU A 94 -6.74 -1.41 3.95
N SER A 95 -6.18 -1.03 5.08
CA SER A 95 -6.46 -1.68 6.36
C SER A 95 -6.78 -0.65 7.45
N ALA A 96 -7.51 -1.15 8.42
CA ALA A 96 -7.65 -0.51 9.71
C ALA A 96 -6.33 -0.62 10.50
N ASN A 97 -5.88 0.46 11.11
CA ASN A 97 -4.87 0.37 12.16
C ASN A 97 -5.53 0.48 13.55
N GLU A 98 -4.86 -0.07 14.55
CA GLU A 98 -5.34 -0.13 15.94
C GLU A 98 -5.64 1.25 16.50
N VAL A 99 -6.68 1.31 17.35
CA VAL A 99 -6.96 2.49 18.17
C VAL A 99 -5.83 2.66 19.17
N SER A 100 -4.95 3.62 18.91
CA SER A 100 -3.78 3.88 19.74
C SER A 100 -3.83 5.28 20.32
N GLY A 101 -3.50 5.41 21.61
CA GLY A 101 -3.46 6.72 22.27
C GLY A 101 -4.80 7.24 22.79
N SER A 102 -5.84 6.41 22.84
CA SER A 102 -7.05 6.72 23.61
C SER A 102 -6.69 6.98 25.08
N THR A 103 -7.38 7.94 25.70
CA THR A 103 -7.15 8.37 27.08
C THR A 103 -8.45 8.40 27.87
N GLY A 104 -8.38 8.36 29.20
CA GLY A 104 -9.55 8.47 30.08
C GLY A 104 -9.58 7.41 31.17
N ASP A 105 -10.79 7.06 31.61
CA ASP A 105 -11.01 6.03 32.64
C ASP A 105 -10.67 4.63 32.11
N ALA A 106 -9.86 3.88 32.85
CA ALA A 106 -9.36 2.59 32.42
C ALA A 106 -10.44 1.49 32.35
N ASN A 107 -11.45 1.54 33.21
CA ASN A 107 -12.52 0.54 33.22
C ASN A 107 -13.43 0.73 32.02
N LEU A 108 -13.82 1.99 31.75
CA LEU A 108 -14.61 2.28 30.55
C LEU A 108 -13.80 2.00 29.27
N LEU A 109 -12.51 2.33 29.25
CA LEU A 109 -11.66 2.04 28.08
C LEU A 109 -11.58 0.52 27.80
N ALA A 110 -11.47 -0.31 28.84
CA ALA A 110 -11.42 -1.76 28.71
C ALA A 110 -12.75 -2.37 28.21
N ASP A 111 -13.87 -1.70 28.46
CA ASP A 111 -15.20 -2.13 28.05
C ASP A 111 -15.67 -1.52 26.72
N LEU A 112 -14.82 -0.72 26.06
CA LEU A 112 -15.08 -0.24 24.70
C LEU A 112 -14.30 -1.09 23.70
N ASP A 113 -15.03 -1.81 22.87
CA ASP A 113 -14.48 -2.48 21.71
C ASP A 113 -14.57 -1.56 20.49
N VAL A 114 -13.45 -1.37 19.79
CA VAL A 114 -13.40 -0.50 18.61
C VAL A 114 -12.94 -1.31 17.40
N GLU A 115 -13.84 -1.41 16.43
CA GLU A 115 -13.66 -2.13 15.19
C GLU A 115 -13.71 -1.14 14.03
N ILE A 116 -12.73 -1.17 13.13
CA ILE A 116 -12.86 -0.45 11.85
C ILE A 116 -13.49 -1.41 10.85
N VAL A 117 -14.59 -0.96 10.25
CA VAL A 117 -15.33 -1.67 9.22
C VAL A 117 -15.07 -0.97 7.90
N ASN A 118 -14.37 -1.64 6.98
CA ASN A 118 -14.32 -1.19 5.60
C ASN A 118 -15.54 -1.75 4.86
N THR A 119 -16.34 -0.86 4.28
CA THR A 119 -17.54 -1.23 3.51
C THR A 119 -17.24 -1.71 2.09
N GLY A 120 -15.96 -1.75 1.66
CA GLY A 120 -15.57 -2.12 0.30
C GLY A 120 -14.37 -3.06 0.18
N ASN A 121 -13.89 -3.24 -1.06
CA ASN A 121 -12.72 -4.05 -1.35
C ASN A 121 -11.45 -3.41 -0.78
N ASN A 122 -10.70 -4.16 0.04
CA ASN A 122 -9.48 -3.67 0.66
C ASN A 122 -8.33 -3.51 -0.33
N THR A 123 -8.35 -4.19 -1.48
CA THR A 123 -7.31 -4.02 -2.50
C THR A 123 -7.58 -2.77 -3.33
N ILE A 124 -6.59 -1.89 -3.36
CA ILE A 124 -6.55 -0.66 -4.14
C ILE A 124 -5.62 -0.86 -5.33
N THR A 125 -6.15 -0.67 -6.53
CA THR A 125 -5.40 -0.72 -7.81
C THR A 125 -5.54 0.58 -8.61
N SER A 126 -6.34 1.53 -8.13
CA SER A 126 -6.57 2.83 -8.75
C SER A 126 -7.06 3.85 -7.72
N SER A 127 -6.86 5.12 -8.03
CA SER A 127 -7.33 6.25 -7.23
C SER A 127 -8.87 6.31 -7.13
N GLY A 128 -9.37 6.87 -6.03
CA GLY A 128 -10.80 7.14 -5.83
C GLY A 128 -11.19 7.37 -4.38
N THR A 129 -12.44 7.77 -4.17
CA THR A 129 -13.00 7.97 -2.84
C THR A 129 -13.52 6.66 -2.25
N ARG A 130 -13.23 6.42 -0.97
CA ARG A 130 -13.73 5.28 -0.19
C ARG A 130 -14.34 5.76 1.12
N GLN A 131 -15.48 5.22 1.47
CA GLN A 131 -16.07 5.41 2.79
C GLN A 131 -15.52 4.36 3.75
N ILE A 132 -15.16 4.79 4.95
CA ILE A 132 -14.63 3.92 6.01
C ILE A 132 -15.42 4.19 7.28
N GLN A 133 -15.76 3.11 7.98
CA GLN A 133 -16.52 3.17 9.22
C GLN A 133 -15.68 2.71 10.40
N THR A 134 -15.88 3.34 11.55
CA THR A 134 -15.33 2.91 12.83
C THR A 134 -16.48 2.69 13.79
N LYS A 135 -16.68 1.44 14.14
CA LYS A 135 -17.70 0.98 15.06
C LYS A 135 -17.11 0.92 16.47
N VAL A 136 -17.82 1.50 17.41
CA VAL A 136 -17.50 1.45 18.84
C VAL A 136 -18.64 0.76 19.54
N THR A 137 -18.35 -0.35 20.20
CA THR A 137 -19.30 -1.16 20.95
C THR A 137 -18.99 -1.01 22.43
N PHE A 138 -19.95 -0.55 23.22
CA PHE A 138 -19.85 -0.58 24.68
C PHE A 138 -20.33 -1.96 25.16
N ASN A 139 -19.47 -2.69 25.88
CA ASN A 139 -19.76 -4.00 26.44
C ASN A 139 -21.09 -3.99 27.21
N GLU A 140 -21.95 -4.99 26.95
CA GLU A 140 -23.25 -5.11 27.59
C GLU A 140 -23.17 -5.57 29.04
N ASP A 141 -22.08 -6.27 29.40
CA ASP A 141 -21.83 -6.79 30.74
C ASP A 141 -21.14 -5.79 31.67
N SER A 142 -20.91 -4.55 31.22
CA SER A 142 -20.27 -3.50 32.01
C SER A 142 -21.00 -3.22 33.31
N ASP A 143 -20.24 -3.19 34.41
CA ASP A 143 -20.78 -2.92 35.73
C ASP A 143 -20.77 -1.41 36.08
N ASN A 144 -21.17 -1.09 37.32
CA ASN A 144 -21.23 0.30 37.81
C ASN A 144 -19.87 1.03 37.83
N SER A 145 -18.74 0.34 37.64
CA SER A 145 -17.42 0.96 37.61
C SER A 145 -17.21 1.87 36.40
N THR A 146 -17.99 1.67 35.33
CA THR A 146 -17.98 2.48 34.09
C THR A 146 -18.95 3.67 34.13
N GLN A 147 -19.79 3.76 35.16
CA GLN A 147 -20.84 4.79 35.25
C GLN A 147 -20.25 6.20 35.43
N ASN A 148 -20.76 7.17 34.66
CA ASN A 148 -20.30 8.57 34.66
C ASN A 148 -18.80 8.75 34.33
N LYS A 149 -18.20 7.76 33.68
CA LYS A 149 -16.83 7.83 33.19
C LYS A 149 -16.79 8.38 31.78
N SER A 150 -15.61 8.86 31.40
CA SER A 150 -15.35 9.43 30.08
C SER A 150 -14.05 8.90 29.52
N VAL A 151 -14.06 8.61 28.23
CA VAL A 151 -12.90 8.23 27.44
C VAL A 151 -12.86 9.14 26.22
N SER A 152 -11.66 9.56 25.85
CA SER A 152 -11.38 10.20 24.56
C SER A 152 -10.75 9.15 23.66
N LEU A 153 -11.47 8.74 22.61
CA LEU A 153 -10.96 7.83 21.60
C LEU A 153 -10.02 8.60 20.67
N ALA A 154 -8.80 8.09 20.50
CA ALA A 154 -7.80 8.69 19.62
C ALA A 154 -7.08 7.60 18.79
N GLY A 155 -6.41 8.05 17.72
CA GLY A 155 -5.52 7.21 16.91
C GLY A 155 -6.20 6.13 16.07
N VAL A 156 -7.51 6.23 15.83
CA VAL A 156 -8.16 5.51 14.73
C VAL A 156 -7.50 5.97 13.43
N THR A 157 -6.59 5.17 12.91
CA THR A 157 -5.81 5.52 11.72
C THR A 157 -6.15 4.55 10.61
N VAL A 158 -6.37 5.10 9.42
CA VAL A 158 -6.55 4.30 8.21
C VAL A 158 -5.18 4.11 7.58
N LEU A 159 -4.77 2.85 7.41
CA LEU A 159 -3.50 2.49 6.82
C LEU A 159 -3.70 2.13 5.35
N LEU A 160 -2.84 2.68 4.50
CA LEU A 160 -2.74 2.30 3.11
C LEU A 160 -1.31 1.79 2.86
N GLN A 161 -1.18 0.49 2.63
CA GLN A 161 0.12 -0.17 2.49
C GLN A 161 0.29 -0.76 1.09
N GLN A 162 1.41 -0.45 0.42
CA GLN A 162 1.74 -1.06 -0.86
C GLN A 162 2.12 -2.55 -0.70
N ASN A 163 1.68 -3.40 -1.62
CA ASN A 163 2.04 -4.82 -1.69
C ASN A 163 3.13 -5.09 -2.72
#